data_AF-A0A3D2M6Q1-F1
#
_entry.id   AF-A0A3D2M6Q1-F1
#
_cell.length_a   1.000
_cell.length_b   1.000
_cell.length_c   1.000
_cell.angle_alpha   90.00
_cell.angle_beta   90.00
_cell.angle_gamma   90.00
#
_symmetry.space_group_name_H-M   'P 1'
#
loop_
_entity.id
_entity.type
_entity.pdbx_description
1 polymer ?
#
loop_
_entity_poly.entity_id
_entity_poly.type
_entity_poly.pdbx_seq_one_letter_code
_entity_poly.pdbx_strand_id
1 'polypeptide(L)' 'MAKSPAAVKAEVRRMRRIRRIHFVGVGGVGMCGIAEVLLNLGYDVSG' A
#
# COMPACT_ATOMS: atom_id res chain seq x y z
N MET A 1 24.26 -7.42 18.42
CA MET A 1 23.54 -6.14 18.20
C MET A 1 22.45 -6.42 17.16
N ALA A 2 21.28 -6.87 17.62
CA ALA A 2 20.19 -7.29 16.76
C ALA A 2 19.60 -6.04 16.06
N LYS A 3 19.47 -6.08 14.74
CA LYS A 3 18.71 -5.07 13.98
C LYS A 3 17.33 -4.99 14.62
N SER A 4 16.95 -3.81 15.12
CA SER A 4 15.60 -3.58 15.65
C SER A 4 14.57 -4.04 14.60
N PRO A 5 13.52 -4.79 14.99
CA PRO A 5 12.54 -5.37 14.07
C PRO A 5 11.78 -4.34 13.22
N ALA A 6 11.97 -3.04 13.47
CA ALA A 6 11.47 -1.94 12.65
C ALA A 6 12.24 -1.74 11.31
N ALA A 7 13.46 -2.25 11.17
CA ALA A 7 14.32 -2.03 10.00
C ALA A 7 14.01 -2.96 8.80
N VAL A 8 13.00 -3.83 8.92
CA VAL A 8 12.43 -4.60 7.79
C VAL A 8 11.14 -3.96 7.28
N LYS A 9 10.89 -2.68 7.56
CA LYS A 9 10.03 -1.88 6.68
C LYS A 9 10.96 -1.36 5.59
N ALA A 10 11.00 -2.07 4.46
CA ALA A 10 11.55 -1.53 3.23
C ALA A 10 11.08 -0.07 3.12
N GLU A 11 12.02 0.85 2.90
CA GLU A 11 11.70 2.27 2.78
C GLU A 11 10.93 2.48 1.48
N VAL A 12 9.65 2.12 1.49
CA VAL A 12 8.75 2.26 0.36
C VAL A 12 8.63 3.75 0.15
N ARG A 13 9.22 4.23 -0.93
CA ARG A 13 9.13 5.62 -1.35
C ARG A 13 7.65 5.99 -1.48
N ARG A 14 7.11 6.70 -0.48
CA ARG A 14 5.73 7.15 -0.52
C ARG A 14 5.52 8.08 -1.71
N MET A 15 4.39 7.90 -2.39
CA MET A 15 3.93 8.71 -3.50
C MET A 15 3.53 10.08 -2.97
N ARG A 16 4.47 11.03 -2.97
CA ARG A 16 4.38 12.32 -2.25
C ARG A 16 3.12 13.16 -2.51
N ARG A 17 2.46 13.01 -3.66
CA ARG A 17 1.28 13.79 -4.06
C ARG A 17 0.01 12.96 -4.25
N ILE A 18 0.10 11.63 -4.14
CA ILE A 18 -1.06 10.75 -4.35
C ILE A 18 -1.70 10.50 -2.99
N ARG A 19 -2.95 10.95 -2.83
CA ARG A 19 -3.74 10.75 -1.62
C ARG A 19 -4.78 9.65 -1.79
N ARG A 20 -5.43 9.61 -2.97
CA ARG A 20 -6.46 8.64 -3.33
C ARG A 20 -6.06 7.87 -4.59
N ILE A 21 -6.31 6.57 -4.59
CA ILE A 21 -6.10 5.65 -5.71
C ILE A 21 -7.46 5.01 -6.04
N HIS A 22 -7.88 5.06 -7.30
CA HIS A 22 -9.12 4.43 -7.77
C HIS A 22 -8.79 3.24 -8.68
N PHE A 23 -9.24 2.05 -8.31
CA PHE A 23 -9.01 0.80 -9.02
C PHE A 23 -10.22 0.45 -9.88
N VAL A 24 -10.11 0.52 -11.19
CA VAL A 24 -11.19 0.02 -12.06
C VAL A 24 -11.21 -1.51 -11.99
N GLY A 25 -12.27 -2.08 -11.41
CA GLY A 25 -12.46 -3.52 -11.32
C GLY A 25 -11.81 -4.18 -10.11
N VAL A 26 -11.66 -3.49 -8.96
CA VAL A 26 -10.96 -3.99 -7.75
C VAL A 26 -11.35 -5.39 -7.29
N GLY A 27 -12.59 -5.84 -7.57
CA GLY A 27 -13.09 -7.18 -7.23
C GLY A 27 -12.57 -8.33 -8.11
N GLY A 28 -11.76 -8.06 -9.13
CA GLY A 28 -11.10 -9.10 -9.94
C GLY A 28 -9.93 -9.78 -9.21
N VAL A 29 -9.47 -10.91 -9.75
CA VAL A 29 -8.36 -11.68 -9.15
C VAL A 29 -7.09 -10.82 -9.04
N GLY A 30 -6.51 -10.79 -7.83
CA GLY A 30 -5.22 -10.16 -7.55
C GLY A 30 -5.26 -8.67 -7.20
N MET A 31 -6.34 -7.96 -7.53
CA MET A 31 -6.43 -6.51 -7.25
C MET A 31 -6.74 -6.21 -5.78
N CYS A 32 -7.55 -7.05 -5.10
CA CYS A 32 -7.86 -6.87 -3.68
C CYS A 32 -6.61 -6.85 -2.79
N GLY A 33 -5.63 -7.71 -3.05
CA GLY A 33 -4.40 -7.76 -2.25
C GLY A 33 -3.55 -6.49 -2.41
N ILE A 34 -3.50 -5.92 -3.62
CA ILE A 34 -2.78 -4.66 -3.87
C ILE A 34 -3.51 -3.50 -3.16
N ALA A 35 -4.84 -3.46 -3.24
CA ALA A 35 -5.67 -2.47 -2.55
C ALA A 35 -5.46 -2.53 -1.03
N GLU A 36 -5.43 -3.73 -0.44
CA GLU A 36 -5.19 -3.93 0.99
C GLU A 36 -3.79 -3.46 1.43
N VAL A 37 -2.75 -3.75 0.65
CA VAL A 37 -1.40 -3.24 0.94
C VAL A 37 -1.36 -1.72 0.90
N LEU A 38 -2.03 -1.09 -0.08
CA LEU A 38 -2.06 0.38 -0.19
C LEU A 38 -2.85 1.03 0.95
N LEU A 39 -3.95 0.42 1.40
CA LEU A 39 -4.67 0.82 2.60
C LEU A 39 -3.77 0.76 3.84
N ASN A 40 -3.01 -0.33 4.01
CA ASN A 40 -2.06 -0.50 5.10
C ASN A 40 -0.87 0.49 5.05
N LEU A 41 -0.58 1.05 3.87
CA LEU A 41 0.41 2.12 3.68
C LEU A 41 -0.17 3.53 3.91
N GLY A 42 -1.48 3.64 4.17
CA GLY A 42 -2.19 4.89 4.48
C GLY A 42 -2.68 5.67 3.27
N TYR A 43 -2.79 5.04 2.10
CA TYR A 43 -3.48 5.66 0.96
C TYR A 43 -4.99 5.46 1.07
N ASP A 44 -5.75 6.43 0.59
CA ASP A 44 -7.18 6.26 0.37
C ASP A 44 -7.38 5.43 -0.91
N VAL A 45 -8.12 4.35 -0.83
CA VAL A 45 -8.36 3.45 -1.96
C VAL A 45 -9.85 3.37 -2.24
N SER A 46 -10.19 3.49 -3.51
CA SER A 46 -11.54 3.30 -4.06
C SER A 46 -11.43 2.37 -5.28
N GLY A 47 -12.54 1.85 -5.77
CA GLY A 47 -12.55 1.00 -6.96
C GLY A 47 -13.91 0.37 -7.19
#